data_AF-A0A813HA54-F1
#
_entry.id   AF-A0A813HA54-F1
#
_cell.length_a   1.000
_cell.length_b   1.000
_cell.length_c   1.000
_cell.angle_alpha   90.00
_cell.angle_beta   90.00
_cell.angle_gamma   90.00
#
_symmetry.space_group_name_H-M   'P 1'
#
loop_
_entity.id
_entity.type
_entity.pdbx_description
1 polymer ?
#
loop_
_entity_poly.entity_id
_entity_poly.type
_entity_poly.pdbx_seq_one_letter_code
_entity_poly.pdbx_strand_id
1 'polypeptide(L)'
;MIEDFQHECLLAAQECKTECKAYLVWPHGGRFTYRWYRDPKIQDEVAVCCEHKLQATFGPNSQTSVSLRGRTGSQRFSHGIELAATWPLPTPRADQRSSSHAPRSNLNSQCPVCLCRAEVVALTPCGHVLCVSCSANFHRGSTCPVCHEPVAGRQNLFS
;
A
#
# COMPACT_ATOMS: atom_id res chain seq x y z
N MET A 1 -11.47 -8.96 -12.90
CA MET A 1 -11.87 -9.58 -11.62
C MET A 1 -10.76 -9.54 -10.58
N ILE A 2 -9.70 -10.35 -10.71
CA ILE A 2 -8.58 -10.33 -9.75
C ILE A 2 -7.80 -9.02 -9.85
N GLU A 3 -7.70 -8.44 -11.06
CA GLU A 3 -7.09 -7.12 -11.28
C GLU A 3 -7.89 -5.99 -10.63
N ASP A 4 -9.22 -6.03 -10.71
CA ASP A 4 -10.10 -5.06 -10.03
C ASP A 4 -9.92 -5.15 -8.51
N PHE A 5 -9.85 -6.38 -7.96
CA PHE A 5 -9.57 -6.60 -6.55
C PHE A 5 -8.18 -6.08 -6.13
N GLN A 6 -7.17 -6.33 -6.96
CA GLN A 6 -5.82 -5.81 -6.73
C GLN A 6 -5.82 -4.28 -6.72
N HIS A 7 -6.55 -3.65 -7.64
CA HIS A 7 -6.69 -2.20 -7.70
C HIS A 7 -7.35 -1.63 -6.43
N GLU A 8 -8.45 -2.24 -5.98
CA GLU A 8 -9.12 -1.86 -4.72
C GLU A 8 -8.19 -2.03 -3.50
N CYS A 9 -7.38 -3.09 -3.46
CA CYS A 9 -6.39 -3.27 -2.39
C CYS A 9 -5.31 -2.18 -2.41
N LEU A 10 -4.86 -1.78 -3.61
CA LEU A 10 -3.89 -0.70 -3.77
C LEU A 10 -4.46 0.65 -3.32
N LEU A 11 -5.72 0.96 -3.66
CA LEU A 11 -6.40 2.16 -3.18
C LEU A 11 -6.52 2.16 -1.65
N ALA A 12 -6.95 1.04 -1.06
CA ALA A 12 -7.03 0.93 0.40
C ALA A 12 -5.65 1.13 1.07
N ALA A 13 -4.58 0.59 0.49
CA ALA A 13 -3.23 0.79 1.00
C ALA A 13 -2.75 2.24 0.88
N GLN A 14 -3.12 2.96 -0.18
CA GLN A 14 -2.85 4.40 -0.33
C GLN A 14 -3.54 5.24 0.75
N GLU A 15 -4.67 4.76 1.26
CA GLU A 15 -5.39 5.34 2.40
C GLU A 15 -4.88 4.84 3.77
N CYS A 16 -3.70 4.22 3.81
CA CYS A 16 -3.09 3.64 5.02
C CYS A 16 -3.91 2.54 5.69
N LYS A 17 -4.80 1.86 4.96
CA LYS A 17 -5.53 0.68 5.47
C LYS A 17 -4.67 -0.57 5.36
N THR A 18 -4.93 -1.53 6.24
CA THR A 18 -4.32 -2.86 6.26
C THR A 18 -5.28 -3.96 5.83
N GLU A 19 -6.47 -3.57 5.39
CA GLU A 19 -7.49 -4.48 4.90
C GLU A 19 -8.23 -3.89 3.70
N CYS A 20 -8.69 -4.77 2.80
CA CYS A 20 -9.61 -4.44 1.73
C CYS A 20 -10.63 -5.57 1.56
N LYS A 21 -11.87 -5.20 1.22
CA LYS A 21 -12.96 -6.12 0.92
C LYS A 21 -13.59 -5.71 -0.40
N ALA A 22 -13.66 -6.64 -1.34
CA ALA A 22 -14.34 -6.43 -2.61
C ALA A 22 -15.42 -7.49 -2.79
N TYR A 23 -16.60 -7.04 -3.23
CA TYR A 23 -17.69 -7.91 -3.61
C TYR A 23 -17.77 -7.99 -5.12
N LEU A 24 -17.45 -9.16 -5.66
CA LEU A 24 -17.40 -9.38 -7.10
C LEU A 24 -18.74 -9.95 -7.56
N VAL A 25 -19.44 -9.16 -8.36
CA VAL A 25 -20.70 -9.54 -9.03
C VAL A 25 -20.39 -9.77 -10.51
N TRP A 26 -20.87 -10.87 -11.07
CA TRP A 26 -20.65 -11.13 -12.49
C TRP A 26 -21.48 -10.16 -13.37
N PRO A 27 -20.85 -9.47 -14.33
CA PRO A 27 -21.45 -8.32 -15.02
C PRO A 27 -22.63 -8.65 -15.95
N HIS A 28 -22.92 -9.93 -16.22
CA HIS A 28 -23.91 -10.30 -17.24
C HIS A 28 -25.10 -11.12 -16.74
N GLY A 29 -25.25 -11.36 -15.43
CA GLY A 29 -26.33 -12.23 -14.94
C GLY A 29 -26.31 -13.64 -15.55
N GLY A 30 -25.21 -14.01 -16.23
CA GLY A 30 -24.97 -15.34 -16.75
C GLY A 30 -24.95 -16.30 -15.57
N ARG A 31 -25.67 -17.41 -15.69
CA ARG A 31 -25.65 -18.46 -14.66
C ARG A 31 -24.23 -19.01 -14.63
N PHE A 32 -23.41 -18.49 -13.71
CA PHE A 32 -22.44 -19.34 -13.04
C PHE A 32 -23.28 -20.49 -12.49
N THR A 33 -23.19 -21.68 -13.09
CA THR A 33 -24.03 -22.78 -12.63
C THR A 33 -23.74 -22.92 -11.14
N TYR A 34 -24.80 -23.10 -10.34
CA TYR A 34 -24.72 -23.25 -8.89
C TYR A 34 -23.57 -24.20 -8.44
N ARG A 35 -23.21 -25.13 -9.33
CA ARG A 35 -22.07 -26.03 -9.26
C ARG A 35 -20.70 -25.35 -9.09
N TRP A 36 -20.38 -24.31 -9.86
CA TRP A 36 -19.07 -23.64 -9.80
C TRP A 36 -18.97 -22.72 -8.58
N TYR A 37 -20.09 -22.06 -8.22
CA TYR A 37 -20.21 -21.26 -7.00
C TYR A 37 -19.97 -22.09 -5.73
N ARG A 38 -20.42 -23.35 -5.71
CA ARG A 38 -20.20 -24.27 -4.59
C ARG A 38 -18.95 -25.14 -4.72
N ASP A 39 -18.14 -24.98 -5.76
CA ASP A 39 -16.94 -25.79 -5.91
C ASP A 39 -15.84 -25.26 -5.00
N PRO A 40 -15.39 -26.03 -3.99
CA PRO A 40 -14.29 -25.61 -3.13
C PRO A 40 -13.00 -25.41 -3.93
N LYS A 41 -12.77 -26.21 -4.98
CA LYS A 41 -11.54 -26.12 -5.78
C LYS A 41 -11.41 -24.77 -6.47
N ILE A 42 -12.52 -24.24 -6.99
CA ILE A 42 -12.51 -22.93 -7.65
C ILE A 42 -12.26 -21.82 -6.63
N GLN A 43 -12.87 -21.92 -5.44
CA GLN A 43 -12.63 -20.95 -4.37
C GLN A 43 -11.17 -20.99 -3.92
N ASP A 44 -10.60 -22.17 -3.77
CA ASP A 44 -9.20 -22.38 -3.40
C ASP A 44 -8.25 -21.84 -4.49
N GLU A 45 -8.51 -22.14 -5.76
CA GLU A 45 -7.70 -21.63 -6.89
C GLU A 45 -7.74 -20.10 -6.98
N VAL A 46 -8.92 -19.49 -6.78
CA VAL A 46 -9.06 -18.03 -6.72
C VAL A 46 -8.32 -17.46 -5.50
N ALA A 47 -8.43 -18.10 -4.33
CA ALA A 47 -7.73 -17.69 -3.12
C ALA A 47 -6.22 -17.70 -3.34
N VAL A 48 -5.67 -18.80 -3.87
CA VAL A 48 -4.23 -18.97 -4.14
C VAL A 48 -3.73 -17.91 -5.13
N CYS A 49 -4.49 -17.64 -6.20
CA CYS A 49 -4.10 -16.63 -7.18
C CYS A 49 -4.08 -15.22 -6.59
N CYS A 50 -5.10 -14.88 -5.78
CA CYS A 50 -5.15 -13.62 -5.05
C CYS A 50 -4.01 -13.51 -4.04
N GLU A 51 -3.73 -14.56 -3.27
CA GLU A 51 -2.66 -14.61 -2.29
C GLU A 51 -1.29 -14.35 -2.94
N HIS A 52 -0.98 -15.06 -4.03
CA HIS A 52 0.27 -14.85 -4.78
C HIS A 52 0.43 -13.39 -5.24
N LYS A 53 -0.64 -12.78 -5.77
CA LYS A 53 -0.62 -11.37 -6.20
C LYS A 53 -0.45 -10.41 -5.03
N LEU A 54 -1.10 -10.67 -3.90
CA LEU A 54 -0.92 -9.86 -2.70
C LEU A 54 0.47 -10.00 -2.14
N GLN A 55 1.02 -11.21 -2.05
CA GLN A 55 2.37 -11.44 -1.53
C GLN A 55 3.42 -10.72 -2.40
N ALA A 56 3.25 -10.73 -3.72
CA ALA A 56 4.10 -9.99 -4.64
C ALA A 56 4.01 -8.45 -4.46
N THR A 57 2.87 -7.95 -3.99
CA THR A 57 2.61 -6.50 -3.86
C THR A 57 2.91 -5.96 -2.45
N PHE A 58 2.52 -6.69 -1.42
CA PHE A 58 2.46 -6.25 -0.02
C PHE A 58 3.36 -7.08 0.92
N GLY A 59 3.92 -8.19 0.44
CA GLY A 59 4.90 -9.01 1.17
C GLY A 59 4.36 -10.37 1.64
N PRO A 60 5.26 -11.25 2.13
CA PRO A 60 4.95 -12.67 2.38
C PRO A 60 3.96 -12.91 3.53
N ASN A 61 3.70 -11.90 4.37
CA ASN A 61 2.75 -12.02 5.49
C ASN A 61 1.33 -11.55 5.10
N SER A 62 1.10 -11.20 3.84
CA SER A 62 -0.25 -10.87 3.36
C SER A 62 -1.11 -12.12 3.26
N GLN A 63 -2.37 -11.99 3.67
CA GLN A 63 -3.34 -13.08 3.70
C GLN A 63 -4.57 -12.71 2.88
N THR A 64 -5.17 -13.72 2.26
CA THR A 64 -6.47 -13.60 1.58
C THR A 64 -7.46 -14.60 2.14
N SER A 65 -8.71 -14.18 2.19
CA SER A 65 -9.83 -15.09 2.40
C SER A 65 -10.87 -14.88 1.32
N VAL A 66 -11.44 -15.99 0.84
CA VAL A 66 -12.53 -16.02 -0.13
C VAL A 66 -13.74 -16.55 0.59
N SER A 67 -14.85 -15.83 0.54
CA SER A 67 -16.10 -16.29 1.13
C SER A 67 -17.26 -16.10 0.16
N LEU A 68 -18.20 -17.04 0.23
CA LEU A 68 -19.42 -16.98 -0.54
C LEU A 68 -20.45 -16.14 0.20
N ARG A 69 -20.93 -15.08 -0.44
CA ARG A 69 -22.10 -14.34 0.06
C ARG A 69 -23.20 -14.30 -0.99
N GLY A 70 -24.37 -14.79 -0.59
CA GLY A 70 -25.61 -14.46 -1.27
C GLY A 70 -26.12 -13.13 -0.74
N ARG A 71 -26.36 -12.15 -1.61
CA ARG A 71 -27.01 -10.91 -1.19
C ARG A 71 -28.51 -11.17 -1.05
N THR A 72 -29.00 -11.27 0.19
CA THR A 72 -30.44 -11.31 0.48
C THR A 72 -31.01 -9.90 0.43
N GLY A 73 -31.17 -9.37 -0.78
CA GLY A 73 -31.93 -8.16 -1.08
C GLY A 73 -33.05 -8.49 -2.05
N SER A 74 -34.23 -7.89 -1.86
CA SER A 74 -35.55 -8.30 -2.40
C SER A 74 -35.73 -8.39 -3.91
N GLN A 75 -34.70 -8.22 -4.76
CA GLN A 75 -34.83 -8.44 -6.21
C GLN A 75 -33.56 -9.08 -6.78
N ARG A 76 -33.68 -10.36 -7.18
CA ARG A 76 -32.69 -11.23 -7.84
C ARG A 76 -31.52 -11.68 -6.92
N PHE A 77 -31.47 -12.98 -6.66
CA PHE A 77 -30.35 -13.66 -6.01
C PHE A 77 -29.06 -13.48 -6.82
N SER A 78 -28.30 -12.43 -6.51
CA SER A 78 -26.93 -12.28 -6.98
C SER A 78 -26.04 -13.08 -6.03
N HIS A 79 -25.65 -14.27 -6.49
CA HIS A 79 -24.58 -15.03 -5.86
C HIS A 79 -23.27 -14.35 -6.25
N GLY A 80 -22.51 -13.91 -5.27
CA GLY A 80 -21.22 -13.26 -5.48
C GLY A 80 -20.14 -13.89 -4.62
N ILE A 81 -18.90 -13.54 -4.95
CA ILE A 81 -17.74 -13.91 -4.15
C ILE A 81 -17.30 -12.64 -3.44
N GLU A 82 -17.19 -12.72 -2.12
CA GLU A 82 -16.53 -11.70 -1.32
C GLU A 82 -15.07 -12.11 -1.17
N LEU A 83 -14.17 -11.25 -1.64
CA LEU A 83 -12.74 -11.35 -1.41
C LEU A 83 -12.38 -10.39 -0.29
N ALA A 84 -11.65 -10.87 0.70
CA ALA A 84 -11.04 -10.05 1.72
C ALA A 84 -9.53 -10.29 1.76
N ALA A 85 -8.79 -9.21 1.91
CA ALA A 85 -7.35 -9.19 1.99
C ALA A 85 -6.91 -8.47 3.24
N THR A 86 -5.86 -8.99 3.88
CA THR A 86 -5.15 -8.29 4.95
C THR A 86 -3.65 -8.31 4.67
N TRP A 87 -2.95 -7.26 5.07
CA TRP A 87 -1.51 -7.16 4.92
C TRP A 87 -0.89 -6.48 6.13
N PRO A 88 0.35 -6.84 6.51
CA PRO A 88 1.03 -6.18 7.61
C PRO A 88 1.26 -4.70 7.27
N LEU A 89 1.24 -3.84 8.28
CA LEU A 89 1.87 -2.53 8.14
C LEU A 89 3.34 -2.76 7.79
N PRO A 90 3.94 -1.93 6.92
CA PRO A 90 5.38 -1.92 6.76
C PRO A 90 5.97 -1.65 8.14
N THR A 91 6.56 -2.68 8.75
CA THR A 91 7.22 -2.54 10.04
C THR A 91 8.35 -1.55 9.83
N PRO A 92 8.39 -0.41 10.55
CA PRO A 92 9.59 0.41 10.54
C PRO A 92 10.70 -0.50 11.04
N ARG A 93 11.72 -0.73 10.19
CA ARG A 93 12.83 -1.64 10.48
C ARG A 93 13.43 -1.27 11.84
N ALA A 94 13.08 -2.05 12.86
CA ALA A 94 13.69 -1.98 14.17
C ALA A 94 15.02 -2.72 14.07
N ASP A 95 16.03 -2.08 13.47
CA ASP A 95 17.44 -2.35 13.74
C ASP A 95 18.31 -1.44 12.87
N GLN A 96 18.74 -0.32 13.47
CA GLN A 96 20.13 0.18 13.42
C GLN A 96 20.32 1.15 14.60
N ARG A 97 20.29 0.62 15.82
CA ARG A 97 20.96 1.29 16.95
C ARG A 97 22.45 0.95 16.88
N SER A 98 23.17 1.67 16.04
CA SER A 98 24.62 1.83 16.18
C SER A 98 24.93 3.31 16.34
N SER A 99 25.43 3.63 17.51
CA SER A 99 25.91 4.94 17.93
C SER A 99 27.04 5.46 17.05
N SER A 100 26.89 6.68 16.53
CA SER A 100 27.96 7.69 16.45
C SER A 100 27.37 9.00 15.95
N HIS A 101 27.78 10.12 16.54
CA HIS A 101 27.47 11.50 16.17
C HIS A 101 28.05 11.86 14.78
N ALA A 102 27.59 11.20 13.73
CA ALA A 102 27.71 11.71 12.36
C ALA A 102 26.46 12.55 12.04
N PRO A 103 26.56 13.61 11.21
CA PRO A 103 25.38 14.33 10.76
C PRO A 103 24.41 13.31 10.16
N ARG A 104 23.28 13.09 10.84
CA ARG A 104 22.32 12.06 10.51
C ARG A 104 21.55 12.50 9.27
N SER A 105 22.18 12.35 8.11
CA SER A 105 21.44 12.30 6.86
C SER A 105 20.40 11.19 7.03
N ASN A 106 19.12 11.54 6.94
CA ASN A 106 18.04 10.56 6.84
C ASN A 106 18.03 9.96 5.44
N LEU A 107 19.16 9.42 5.00
CA LEU A 107 19.37 8.74 3.72
C LEU A 107 18.62 7.38 3.68
N ASN A 108 17.42 7.34 4.23
CA ASN A 108 16.45 6.31 3.97
C ASN A 108 15.89 6.55 2.57
N SER A 109 15.67 5.49 1.81
CA SER A 109 15.09 5.58 0.46
C SER A 109 13.63 6.11 0.45
N GLN A 110 13.08 6.57 1.58
CA GLN A 110 11.70 7.04 1.74
C GLN A 110 11.68 8.46 2.32
N CYS A 111 10.86 9.33 1.72
CA CYS A 111 10.66 10.70 2.18
C CYS A 111 9.90 10.73 3.53
N PRO A 112 10.35 11.46 4.56
CA PRO A 112 9.67 11.51 5.86
C PRO A 112 8.33 12.28 5.83
N VAL A 113 8.03 12.99 4.74
CA VAL A 113 6.78 13.78 4.60
C VAL A 113 5.67 12.96 3.94
N CYS A 114 5.96 12.28 2.83
CA CYS A 114 4.97 11.50 2.07
C CYS A 114 5.16 9.99 2.14
N LEU A 115 6.26 9.52 2.73
CA LEU A 115 6.64 8.10 2.85
C LEU A 115 6.90 7.38 1.51
N CYS A 116 6.83 8.07 0.37
CA CYS A 116 7.16 7.53 -0.94
C CYS A 116 8.68 7.38 -1.15
N ARG A 117 9.08 6.37 -1.95
CA ARG A 117 10.45 6.26 -2.46
C ARG A 117 10.62 7.14 -3.70
N ALA A 118 11.62 8.02 -3.70
CA ALA A 118 11.88 8.94 -4.82
C ALA A 118 13.30 9.51 -4.78
N GLU A 119 13.69 10.18 -5.87
CA GLU A 119 14.89 11.00 -5.95
C GLU A 119 14.97 12.00 -4.78
N VAL A 120 16.17 12.13 -4.23
CA VAL A 120 16.41 12.72 -2.91
C VAL A 120 17.03 14.12 -3.00
N VAL A 121 16.45 15.08 -2.28
CA VAL A 121 16.91 16.48 -2.16
C VAL A 121 17.27 16.76 -0.71
N ALA A 122 18.49 17.20 -0.44
CA ALA A 122 18.93 17.61 0.89
C ALA A 122 18.59 19.08 1.16
N LEU A 123 17.99 19.36 2.32
CA LEU A 123 17.80 20.71 2.85
C LEU A 123 19.11 21.19 3.48
N THR A 124 19.53 22.43 3.20
CA THR A 124 20.69 23.04 3.83
C THR A 124 20.24 24.06 4.89
N PRO A 125 20.96 24.19 6.03
CA PRO A 125 22.22 23.53 6.37
C PRO A 125 22.07 22.15 7.04
N CYS A 126 20.87 21.76 7.47
CA CYS A 126 20.68 20.60 8.36
C CYS A 126 20.96 19.23 7.71
N GLY A 127 20.97 19.14 6.38
CA GLY A 127 21.27 17.91 5.64
C GLY A 127 20.12 16.91 5.56
N HIS A 128 18.93 17.24 6.07
CA HIS A 128 17.77 16.34 6.00
C HIS A 128 17.21 16.26 4.58
N VAL A 129 16.86 15.05 4.17
CA VAL A 129 16.54 14.67 2.81
C VAL A 129 15.03 14.46 2.64
N LEU A 130 14.47 15.03 1.58
CA LEU A 130 13.08 14.88 1.16
C LEU A 130 13.01 14.40 -0.30
N CYS A 131 11.86 13.92 -0.75
CA CYS A 131 11.65 13.75 -2.20
C CYS A 131 11.55 15.12 -2.90
N VAL A 132 11.82 15.15 -4.21
CA VAL A 132 11.71 16.36 -5.05
C VAL A 132 10.38 17.08 -4.83
N SER A 133 9.25 16.36 -4.88
CA SER A 133 7.91 16.93 -4.72
C SER A 133 7.68 17.57 -3.36
N CYS A 134 8.03 16.89 -2.27
CA CYS A 134 7.86 17.45 -0.91
C CYS A 134 8.84 18.58 -0.65
N SER A 135 10.05 18.50 -1.21
CA SER A 135 11.07 19.54 -1.04
C SER A 135 10.58 20.89 -1.55
N ALA A 136 9.68 20.93 -2.56
CA ALA A 136 9.12 22.14 -3.14
C ALA A 136 8.49 23.07 -2.09
N ASN A 137 7.86 22.49 -1.06
CA ASN A 137 7.17 23.21 0.01
C ASN A 137 8.14 23.87 1.02
N PHE A 138 9.40 23.43 1.06
CA PHE A 138 10.39 23.89 2.03
C PHE A 138 11.43 24.79 1.33
N HIS A 139 11.06 26.05 1.11
CA HIS A 139 11.91 27.07 0.50
C HIS A 139 12.79 27.80 1.55
N ARG A 140 13.69 28.67 1.08
CA ARG A 140 14.53 29.48 1.97
C ARG A 140 13.65 30.27 2.96
N GLY A 141 13.96 30.17 4.24
CA GLY A 141 13.19 30.81 5.33
C GLY A 141 12.07 29.94 5.92
N SER A 142 11.76 28.80 5.29
CA SER A 142 10.88 27.78 5.90
C SER A 142 11.63 26.98 6.96
N THR A 143 10.89 26.11 7.65
CA THR A 143 11.40 25.28 8.74
C THR A 143 11.50 23.82 8.29
N CYS A 144 12.64 23.18 8.55
CA CYS A 144 12.84 21.76 8.24
C CYS A 144 11.77 20.90 8.96
N PRO A 145 11.06 20.00 8.27
CA PRO A 145 10.02 19.18 8.89
C PRO A 145 10.57 18.08 9.81
N VAL A 146 11.89 17.85 9.82
CA VAL A 146 12.54 16.79 10.61
C VAL A 146 13.18 17.34 11.87
N CYS A 147 13.98 18.42 11.76
CA CYS A 147 14.71 19.00 12.90
C CYS A 147 14.24 20.39 13.31
N HIS A 148 13.29 20.98 12.60
CA HIS A 148 12.80 22.34 12.82
C HIS A 148 13.85 23.46 12.68
N GLU A 149 14.98 23.19 12.03
CA GLU A 149 15.99 24.19 11.71
C GLU A 149 15.58 25.03 10.48
N PRO A 150 15.92 26.34 10.42
CA PRO A 150 15.64 27.17 9.26
C PRO A 150 16.34 26.67 7.99
N VAL A 151 15.60 26.58 6.89
CA VAL A 151 16.11 26.16 5.59
C VAL A 151 16.77 27.34 4.88
N ALA A 152 18.06 27.22 4.56
CA ALA A 152 18.81 28.16 3.74
C ALA A 152 18.77 27.81 2.25
N GLY A 153 18.62 26.54 1.90
CA GLY A 153 18.65 26.06 0.52
C GLY A 153 18.33 24.59 0.36
N ARG A 154 18.45 24.11 -0.87
CA ARG A 154 18.14 22.75 -1.32
C ARG A 154 19.24 22.28 -2.27
N GLN A 155 19.72 21.06 -2.12
CA GLN A 155 20.71 20.44 -3.00
C GLN A 155 20.18 19.09 -3.50
N ASN A 156 20.09 18.94 -4.83
CA ASN A 156 19.74 17.67 -5.44
C ASN A 156 20.89 16.68 -5.22
N LEU A 157 20.58 15.48 -4.72
CA LEU A 157 21.53 14.39 -4.59
C LEU A 157 21.34 13.48 -5.81
N PHE A 158 22.35 13.39 -6.65
CA PHE A 158 22.37 12.45 -7.77
C PHE A 158 22.94 11.12 -7.26
N SER A 159 22.16 10.04 -7.36
CA SER A 159 22.59 8.66 -7.08
C SER A 159 22.87 7.90 -8.35
#